data_AF-A0A958PHX1-F1
#
_entry.id   AF-A0A958PHX1-F1
#
_cell.length_a   1.000
_cell.length_b   1.000
_cell.length_c   1.000
_cell.angle_alpha   90.00
_cell.angle_beta   90.00
_cell.angle_gamma   90.00
#
_symmetry.space_group_name_H-M   'P 1'
#
loop_
_entity.id
_entity.type
_entity.pdbx_description
1 polymer ?
#
loop_
_entity_poly.entity_id
_entity_poly.type
_entity_poly.pdbx_seq_one_letter_code
_entity_poly.pdbx_strand_id
1 'polypeptide(L)'
;MRSVIKNKRRAASWMLLLFLCALWAAPIYAEDTLEEAAAEQPPAGLEDQPEGGPIKEVVGEPRNITLSVGISRTLEFPFEIGPIYLTDSSLFVFRRIRAGGKTRKLLLVPKGPGYTDMTVHDASGAPRITYYVRVTREDLGQIISQLEELLGDIEGIRIKPVGGTVVIDGDILLPKDIVRIIRVVDALKDRDAKKKNVPIKNVAQISRVTMNIIAERIEREIGSPDIQVRVLNNNILMEGTAQGNFEADRAIEIAKTYLPEVFVQKNKADEGEVKPKQAGGQTGGLPIIIDLLRIAPPPASAPGKDIKITMNYVELTNEYDKTFNFVWSPLVSDSSNFQYNSGLGELSANLVATVSSLFPKLNSAKSHGHAKILKTEQIIVKDRAEQPAAIESSVDFFTRTVDATGNSALTPVQVQNVTKVKAATIPGSDSLELGLQITLNSLLGTNQGAPIIAKNSLQTQVIIKNGDSAALGGFAVDEALSGYNREPDRNVSGGGQGQQQGSPLFNLNRGKNFRRNKQQYIIFVTPEVIRTASAGTEDITRKFRLNAGER
;
A
#
# COMPACT_ATOMS: atom_id res chain seq x y z
N MET A 1 -4.06 26.01 -28.45
CA MET A 1 -3.15 26.96 -27.77
C MET A 1 -2.63 26.28 -26.50
N ARG A 2 -1.37 25.76 -26.55
CA ARG A 2 -0.51 25.21 -25.46
C ARG A 2 -1.12 24.09 -24.56
N SER A 3 -0.45 23.05 -24.07
CA SER A 3 0.88 22.45 -24.25
C SER A 3 1.06 21.37 -23.16
N VAL A 4 1.29 20.10 -23.53
CA VAL A 4 2.44 19.24 -23.10
C VAL A 4 2.60 19.01 -21.57
N ILE A 5 2.60 17.80 -20.98
CA ILE A 5 3.73 16.83 -20.95
C ILE A 5 3.26 15.44 -20.44
N LYS A 6 3.48 14.45 -21.32
CA LYS A 6 4.00 13.06 -21.17
C LYS A 6 3.40 12.09 -20.16
N ASN A 7 2.60 11.19 -20.73
CA ASN A 7 2.46 9.79 -20.37
C ASN A 7 3.24 8.95 -21.41
N LYS A 8 4.19 8.10 -21.01
CA LYS A 8 4.83 7.11 -21.91
C LYS A 8 5.32 5.90 -21.12
N ARG A 9 4.74 4.72 -21.43
CA ARG A 9 5.44 3.48 -21.83
C ARG A 9 4.46 2.31 -21.83
N ARG A 10 3.86 2.00 -22.99
CA ARG A 10 3.59 0.62 -23.46
C ARG A 10 3.45 0.59 -24.99
N ALA A 11 4.06 -0.44 -25.56
CA ALA A 11 3.77 -1.12 -26.83
C ALA A 11 4.42 -0.65 -28.15
N ALA A 12 4.67 -1.68 -28.99
CA ALA A 12 5.18 -1.76 -30.36
C ALA A 12 6.72 -1.65 -30.49
N SER A 13 7.51 -2.70 -30.80
CA SER A 13 7.32 -3.89 -31.66
C SER A 13 7.05 -3.54 -33.13
N TRP A 14 8.04 -3.87 -33.97
CA TRP A 14 8.06 -4.10 -35.43
C TRP A 14 8.67 -3.03 -36.38
N MET A 15 9.66 -3.51 -37.16
CA MET A 15 10.19 -3.12 -38.49
C MET A 15 11.11 -1.90 -38.70
N LEU A 16 12.41 -2.18 -38.95
CA LEU A 16 13.18 -1.92 -40.21
C LEU A 16 14.66 -2.35 -39.98
N LEU A 17 15.18 -3.45 -40.54
CA LEU A 17 15.86 -3.63 -41.85
C LEU A 17 17.17 -2.83 -42.09
N LEU A 18 18.27 -3.59 -42.31
CA LEU A 18 19.46 -3.35 -43.18
C LEU A 18 20.39 -2.17 -42.83
N PHE A 19 21.73 -2.22 -42.77
CA PHE A 19 22.87 -3.02 -43.26
C PHE A 19 24.03 -2.77 -42.24
N LEU A 20 25.07 -3.58 -41.96
CA LEU A 20 26.04 -4.22 -42.84
C LEU A 20 26.91 -5.23 -42.03
N CYS A 21 27.37 -6.27 -42.72
CA CYS A 21 28.13 -7.45 -42.28
C CYS A 21 29.54 -7.22 -41.69
N ALA A 22 30.02 -8.16 -40.86
CA ALA A 22 31.16 -9.04 -41.19
C ALA A 22 31.47 -10.09 -40.08
N LEU A 23 31.45 -11.38 -40.49
CA LEU A 23 32.33 -12.53 -40.14
C LEU A 23 32.72 -12.77 -38.65
N TRP A 24 32.65 -13.96 -38.05
CA TRP A 24 32.62 -15.34 -38.54
C TRP A 24 31.99 -16.27 -37.47
N ALA A 25 31.30 -17.30 -37.94
CA ALA A 25 30.53 -18.27 -37.16
C ALA A 25 31.34 -19.55 -36.87
N ALA A 26 31.00 -20.22 -35.76
CA ALA A 26 31.22 -21.65 -35.59
C ALA A 26 29.91 -22.27 -35.08
N PRO A 27 29.28 -23.23 -35.80
CA PRO A 27 28.13 -23.94 -35.30
C PRO A 27 28.51 -25.28 -34.66
N ILE A 28 27.61 -25.69 -33.78
CA ILE A 28 27.50 -27.00 -33.17
C ILE A 28 26.63 -27.89 -34.07
N TYR A 29 26.89 -29.20 -34.02
CA TYR A 29 25.95 -30.34 -34.04
C TYR A 29 26.04 -31.37 -35.18
N ALA A 30 26.08 -32.62 -34.69
CA ALA A 30 25.34 -33.82 -35.08
C ALA A 30 25.93 -34.77 -36.14
N GLU A 31 25.99 -36.02 -35.68
CA GLU A 31 26.20 -37.29 -36.38
C GLU A 31 25.15 -37.51 -37.48
N ASP A 32 25.54 -38.17 -38.58
CA ASP A 32 24.88 -39.42 -38.99
C ASP A 32 25.72 -40.22 -40.01
N THR A 33 25.82 -41.52 -39.69
CA THR A 33 25.92 -42.74 -40.51
C THR A 33 26.69 -42.82 -41.84
N LEU A 34 27.71 -43.71 -41.82
CA LEU A 34 27.97 -44.88 -42.68
C LEU A 34 27.75 -44.77 -44.21
N GLU A 35 28.83 -44.91 -44.99
CA GLU A 35 28.96 -46.06 -45.93
C GLU A 35 30.41 -46.22 -46.44
N GLU A 36 30.70 -47.47 -46.78
CA GLU A 36 31.97 -48.13 -47.05
C GLU A 36 32.41 -47.95 -48.52
N ALA A 37 33.69 -47.66 -48.77
CA ALA A 37 34.31 -47.92 -50.07
C ALA A 37 35.83 -48.15 -49.93
N ALA A 38 36.27 -49.24 -50.53
CA ALA A 38 37.57 -49.88 -50.39
C ALA A 38 38.68 -49.24 -51.25
N ALA A 39 39.90 -49.42 -50.74
CA ALA A 39 41.17 -49.76 -51.41
C ALA A 39 41.58 -49.05 -52.71
N GLU A 40 42.71 -48.31 -52.63
CA GLU A 40 43.78 -48.37 -53.64
C GLU A 40 45.15 -47.91 -53.07
N GLN A 41 46.21 -48.51 -53.58
CA GLN A 41 47.62 -48.46 -53.12
C GLN A 41 48.35 -47.13 -53.42
N PRO A 42 49.51 -46.85 -52.77
CA PRO A 42 50.18 -45.54 -52.80
C PRO A 42 51.27 -45.46 -53.88
N PRO A 43 51.73 -44.25 -54.29
CA PRO A 43 52.97 -44.12 -55.03
C PRO A 43 54.19 -44.04 -54.10
N ALA A 44 55.26 -44.66 -54.59
CA ALA A 44 56.55 -44.84 -53.93
C ALA A 44 57.49 -43.64 -54.06
N GLY A 45 58.32 -43.46 -53.03
CA GLY A 45 59.73 -43.03 -53.15
C GLY A 45 60.07 -41.61 -52.73
N LEU A 46 60.76 -41.47 -51.59
CA LEU A 46 62.12 -40.88 -51.46
C LEU A 46 62.62 -40.90 -49.99
N GLU A 47 63.53 -41.84 -49.74
CA GLU A 47 64.76 -41.84 -48.91
C GLU A 47 64.81 -41.31 -47.45
N ASP A 48 65.11 -42.30 -46.57
CA ASP A 48 66.09 -42.33 -45.47
C ASP A 48 66.11 -41.27 -44.35
N GLN A 49 65.65 -41.70 -43.16
CA GLN A 49 66.43 -41.68 -41.88
C GLN A 49 65.73 -42.50 -40.77
N PRO A 50 66.45 -42.90 -39.70
CA PRO A 50 66.55 -44.31 -39.28
C PRO A 50 65.39 -44.82 -38.43
N GLU A 51 65.12 -46.12 -38.56
CA GLU A 51 64.22 -46.88 -37.68
C GLU A 51 64.62 -46.72 -36.21
N GLY A 52 63.84 -45.93 -35.48
CA GLY A 52 63.77 -46.02 -34.03
C GLY A 52 63.12 -47.35 -33.66
N GLY A 53 63.93 -48.31 -33.19
CA GLY A 53 63.44 -49.57 -32.66
C GLY A 53 62.35 -49.39 -31.59
N PRO A 54 61.59 -50.45 -31.24
CA PRO A 54 60.45 -50.35 -30.34
C PRO A 54 60.89 -49.70 -29.03
N ILE A 55 60.22 -48.60 -28.65
CA ILE A 55 60.39 -47.95 -27.34
C ILE A 55 59.99 -49.02 -26.31
N LYS A 56 60.97 -49.71 -25.73
CA LYS A 56 60.72 -50.56 -24.57
C LYS A 56 60.20 -49.64 -23.47
N GLU A 57 58.96 -49.82 -23.06
CA GLU A 57 58.43 -49.16 -21.89
C GLU A 57 59.16 -49.74 -20.68
N VAL A 58 60.04 -48.93 -20.12
CA VAL A 58 60.92 -49.26 -19.01
C VAL A 58 60.08 -49.01 -17.74
N VAL A 59 59.17 -49.95 -17.43
CA VAL A 59 58.13 -49.78 -16.40
C VAL A 59 58.71 -50.03 -14.99
N GLY A 60 58.87 -48.96 -14.21
CA GLY A 60 59.06 -49.04 -12.76
C GLY A 60 57.72 -49.28 -12.05
N GLU A 61 57.74 -49.69 -10.78
CA GLU A 61 56.51 -49.85 -9.99
C GLU A 61 55.75 -48.52 -9.91
N PRO A 62 54.48 -48.47 -10.36
CA PRO A 62 53.70 -47.24 -10.32
C PRO A 62 53.30 -46.88 -8.89
N ARG A 63 53.51 -45.62 -8.50
CA ARG A 63 53.12 -45.07 -7.18
C ARG A 63 52.51 -43.68 -7.33
N ASN A 64 51.50 -43.37 -6.53
CA ASN A 64 50.90 -42.03 -6.48
C ASN A 64 51.52 -41.21 -5.36
N ILE A 65 51.81 -39.93 -5.61
CA ILE A 65 52.27 -39.00 -4.59
C ILE A 65 51.67 -37.61 -4.78
N THR A 66 51.25 -36.99 -3.68
CA THR A 66 50.80 -35.60 -3.66
C THR A 66 51.85 -34.73 -2.95
N LEU A 67 52.17 -33.59 -3.55
CA LEU A 67 53.07 -32.56 -3.04
C LEU A 67 52.33 -31.22 -2.98
N SER A 68 52.71 -30.34 -2.05
CA SER A 68 52.09 -29.02 -1.89
C SER A 68 53.14 -27.92 -2.02
N VAL A 69 52.85 -26.88 -2.82
CA VAL A 69 53.75 -25.74 -3.04
C VAL A 69 54.11 -25.10 -1.69
N GLY A 70 55.41 -24.95 -1.44
CA GLY A 70 55.94 -24.43 -0.18
C GLY A 70 56.31 -25.49 0.88
N ILE A 71 55.92 -26.75 0.71
CA ILE A 71 56.28 -27.85 1.63
C ILE A 71 57.21 -28.84 0.92
N SER A 72 58.45 -28.95 1.38
CA SER A 72 59.40 -29.92 0.85
C SER A 72 59.19 -31.31 1.45
N ARG A 73 59.28 -32.37 0.65
CA ARG A 73 59.07 -33.77 1.10
C ARG A 73 60.27 -34.63 0.79
N THR A 74 60.74 -35.43 1.76
CA THR A 74 61.84 -36.37 1.54
C THR A 74 61.29 -37.78 1.30
N LEU A 75 61.75 -38.43 0.24
CA LEU A 75 61.52 -39.85 -0.05
C LEU A 75 62.79 -40.64 0.27
N GLU A 76 62.61 -41.84 0.81
CA GLU A 76 63.69 -42.78 1.14
C GLU A 76 63.51 -44.07 0.34
N PHE A 77 64.59 -44.54 -0.26
CA PHE A 77 64.60 -45.67 -1.18
C PHE A 77 65.44 -46.82 -0.63
N PRO A 78 65.01 -48.08 -0.82
CA PRO A 78 65.78 -49.25 -0.37
C PRO A 78 67.01 -49.53 -1.26
N PHE A 79 67.13 -48.86 -2.41
CA PHE A 79 68.23 -48.98 -3.37
C PHE A 79 68.99 -47.66 -3.52
N GLU A 80 70.19 -47.72 -4.10
CA GLU A 80 70.94 -46.52 -4.45
C GLU A 80 70.37 -45.87 -5.71
N ILE A 81 70.07 -44.58 -5.62
CA ILE A 81 69.37 -43.80 -6.64
C ILE A 81 70.32 -43.50 -7.82
N GLY A 82 69.96 -44.01 -9.00
CA GLY A 82 70.60 -43.69 -10.28
C GLY A 82 69.93 -42.51 -10.99
N PRO A 83 69.82 -42.50 -12.34
CA PRO A 83 69.15 -41.45 -13.10
C PRO A 83 67.68 -41.24 -12.68
N ILE A 84 67.25 -39.98 -12.62
CA ILE A 84 65.85 -39.60 -12.38
C ILE A 84 65.37 -38.85 -13.61
N TYR A 85 64.26 -39.29 -14.18
CA TYR A 85 63.59 -38.59 -15.29
C TYR A 85 62.29 -38.00 -14.78
N LEU A 86 62.06 -36.75 -15.16
CA LEU A 86 60.89 -35.98 -14.78
C LEU A 86 60.32 -35.37 -16.05
N THR A 87 59.06 -35.68 -16.34
CA THR A 87 58.41 -35.24 -17.59
C THR A 87 58.24 -33.72 -17.64
N ASP A 88 57.71 -33.14 -16.57
CA ASP A 88 57.65 -31.68 -16.39
C ASP A 88 58.46 -31.24 -15.17
N SER A 89 59.62 -30.62 -15.45
CA SER A 89 60.55 -30.10 -14.43
C SER A 89 60.18 -28.73 -13.87
N SER A 90 59.17 -28.06 -14.42
CA SER A 90 58.71 -26.76 -13.95
C SER A 90 57.90 -26.86 -12.64
N LEU A 91 57.27 -28.02 -12.39
CA LEU A 91 56.36 -28.22 -11.26
C LEU A 91 57.08 -28.42 -9.93
N PHE A 92 58.24 -29.07 -9.90
CA PHE A 92 59.04 -29.24 -8.70
C PHE A 92 60.51 -29.52 -9.04
N VAL A 93 61.40 -29.23 -8.09
CA VAL A 93 62.83 -29.60 -8.18
C VAL A 93 63.13 -30.67 -7.15
N PHE A 94 64.06 -31.56 -7.47
CA PHE A 94 64.54 -32.57 -6.53
C PHE A 94 66.02 -32.36 -6.17
N ARG A 95 66.40 -32.76 -4.95
CA ARG A 95 67.78 -32.77 -4.47
C ARG A 95 68.09 -34.12 -3.85
N ARG A 96 69.21 -34.71 -4.27
CA ARG A 96 69.73 -35.96 -3.71
C ARG A 96 70.39 -35.69 -2.36
N ILE A 97 70.05 -36.51 -1.36
CA ILE A 97 70.67 -36.47 -0.03
C ILE A 97 71.53 -37.73 0.13
N ARG A 98 72.82 -37.52 0.38
CA ARG A 98 73.77 -38.59 0.70
C ARG A 98 73.73 -38.88 2.19
N ALA A 99 73.61 -40.16 2.56
CA ALA A 99 73.70 -40.62 3.93
C ALA A 99 74.58 -41.89 3.97
N GLY A 100 75.65 -41.88 4.78
CA GLY A 100 76.56 -43.03 4.90
C GLY A 100 77.26 -43.45 3.60
N GLY A 101 77.60 -42.49 2.73
CA GLY A 101 78.28 -42.75 1.45
C GLY A 101 77.37 -43.22 0.31
N LYS A 102 76.08 -43.51 0.57
CA LYS A 102 75.09 -43.92 -0.45
C LYS A 102 74.03 -42.85 -0.65
N THR A 103 73.54 -42.74 -1.89
CA THR A 103 72.47 -41.78 -2.23
C THR A 103 71.11 -42.48 -2.23
N ARG A 104 70.44 -42.49 -1.07
CA ARG A 104 69.15 -43.20 -0.87
C ARG A 104 67.97 -42.30 -0.54
N LYS A 105 68.20 -41.00 -0.38
CA LYS A 105 67.18 -40.02 -0.01
C LYS A 105 67.02 -38.97 -1.10
N LEU A 106 65.78 -38.60 -1.40
CA LEU A 106 65.42 -37.60 -2.41
C LEU A 106 64.50 -36.56 -1.79
N LEU A 107 64.96 -35.32 -1.69
CA LEU A 107 64.15 -34.17 -1.28
C LEU A 107 63.44 -33.59 -2.50
N LEU A 108 62.12 -33.46 -2.44
CA LEU A 108 61.27 -32.84 -3.46
C LEU A 108 60.83 -31.46 -2.96
N VAL A 109 61.00 -30.43 -3.80
CA VAL A 109 60.66 -29.02 -3.51
C VAL A 109 59.69 -28.52 -4.58
N PRO A 110 58.38 -28.42 -4.28
CA PRO A 110 57.39 -28.06 -5.28
C PRO A 110 57.38 -26.55 -5.59
N LYS A 111 57.29 -26.21 -6.88
CA LYS A 111 57.36 -24.84 -7.42
C LYS A 111 56.03 -24.36 -7.99
N GLY A 112 55.26 -25.23 -8.66
CA GLY A 112 54.02 -24.87 -9.34
C GLY A 112 53.01 -26.02 -9.35
N PRO A 113 51.69 -25.74 -9.32
CA PRO A 113 50.68 -26.78 -9.31
C PRO A 113 50.54 -27.45 -10.68
N GLY A 114 50.25 -28.75 -10.70
CA GLY A 114 50.10 -29.51 -11.94
C GLY A 114 50.20 -31.02 -11.73
N TYR A 115 50.25 -31.75 -12.84
CA TYR A 115 50.45 -33.19 -12.87
C TYR A 115 51.71 -33.51 -13.67
N THR A 116 52.53 -34.42 -13.17
CA THR A 116 53.75 -34.88 -13.85
C THR A 116 54.09 -36.27 -13.32
N ASP A 117 54.90 -37.01 -14.05
CA ASP A 117 55.43 -38.29 -13.65
C ASP A 117 56.95 -38.23 -13.47
N MET A 118 57.45 -38.96 -12.48
CA MET A 118 58.86 -39.03 -12.11
C MET A 118 59.31 -40.47 -12.00
N THR A 119 60.21 -40.91 -12.87
CA THR A 119 60.77 -42.26 -12.87
C THR A 119 62.15 -42.28 -12.23
N VAL A 120 62.29 -43.05 -11.16
CA VAL A 120 63.50 -43.23 -10.37
C VAL A 120 64.16 -44.56 -10.75
N HIS A 121 65.39 -44.48 -11.24
CA HIS A 121 66.22 -45.65 -11.59
C HIS A 121 67.16 -46.02 -10.43
N ASP A 122 67.65 -47.25 -10.43
CA ASP A 122 68.77 -47.67 -9.57
C ASP A 122 70.13 -47.27 -10.15
N ALA A 123 71.21 -47.49 -9.38
CA ALA A 123 72.58 -47.19 -9.80
C ALA A 123 73.03 -47.89 -11.10
N SER A 124 72.37 -48.97 -11.51
CA SER A 124 72.64 -49.68 -12.78
C SER A 124 71.88 -49.11 -13.97
N GLY A 125 70.98 -48.14 -13.75
CA GLY A 125 70.17 -47.50 -14.78
C GLY A 125 68.83 -48.21 -15.05
N ALA A 126 68.48 -49.25 -14.29
CA ALA A 126 67.20 -49.93 -14.42
C ALA A 126 66.08 -49.18 -13.67
N PRO A 127 64.87 -49.06 -14.24
CA PRO A 127 63.75 -48.35 -13.60
C PRO A 127 63.31 -49.15 -12.39
N ARG A 128 63.04 -48.46 -11.29
CA ARG A 128 62.51 -49.12 -10.09
C ARG A 128 61.13 -48.62 -9.75
N ILE A 129 60.92 -47.31 -9.77
CA ILE A 129 59.67 -46.71 -9.31
C ILE A 129 59.29 -45.55 -10.22
N THR A 130 58.03 -45.53 -10.67
CA THR A 130 57.44 -44.40 -11.39
C THR A 130 56.39 -43.73 -10.50
N TYR A 131 56.63 -42.48 -10.14
CA TYR A 131 55.68 -41.69 -9.35
C TYR A 131 54.78 -40.86 -10.25
N TYR A 132 53.47 -41.05 -10.16
CA TYR A 132 52.49 -40.08 -10.65
C TYR A 132 52.34 -38.98 -9.58
N VAL A 133 52.92 -37.83 -9.87
CA VAL A 133 53.02 -36.69 -8.95
C VAL A 133 51.91 -35.69 -9.22
N ARG A 134 51.11 -35.39 -8.20
CA ARG A 134 50.16 -34.27 -8.17
C ARG A 134 50.74 -33.15 -7.30
N VAL A 135 50.95 -31.96 -7.86
CA VAL A 135 51.37 -30.78 -7.11
C VAL A 135 50.18 -29.85 -6.89
N THR A 136 49.84 -29.55 -5.62
CA THR A 136 48.74 -28.65 -5.23
C THR A 136 49.27 -27.30 -4.76
N ARG A 137 48.52 -26.22 -5.01
CA ARG A 137 48.92 -24.83 -4.72
C ARG A 137 48.81 -24.46 -3.23
N GLU A 138 47.88 -25.10 -2.53
CA GLU A 138 47.69 -24.99 -1.08
C GLU A 138 47.66 -26.39 -0.48
N ASP A 139 48.05 -26.48 0.78
CA ASP A 139 47.87 -27.66 1.59
C ASP A 139 46.39 -27.71 2.01
N LEU A 140 45.59 -28.46 1.24
CA LEU A 140 44.21 -28.78 1.62
C LEU A 140 44.16 -29.36 3.03
N GLY A 141 45.22 -30.04 3.47
CA GLY A 141 45.37 -30.56 4.83
C GLY A 141 45.41 -29.43 5.87
N GLN A 142 46.12 -28.33 5.63
CA GLN A 142 46.14 -27.19 6.56
C GLN A 142 44.77 -26.55 6.71
N ILE A 143 44.03 -26.37 5.62
CA ILE A 143 42.69 -25.78 5.66
C ILE A 143 41.72 -26.72 6.37
N ILE A 144 41.82 -28.03 6.13
CA ILE A 144 41.03 -29.03 6.84
C ILE A 144 41.35 -29.04 8.33
N SER A 145 42.64 -29.06 8.74
CA SER A 145 43.03 -28.97 10.15
C SER A 145 42.50 -27.70 10.82
N GLN A 146 42.55 -26.56 10.13
CA GLN A 146 42.00 -25.30 10.65
C GLN A 146 40.48 -25.35 10.79
N LEU A 147 39.77 -25.92 9.80
CA LEU A 147 38.32 -26.08 9.89
C LEU A 147 37.93 -27.06 10.99
N GLU A 148 38.67 -28.15 11.17
CA GLU A 148 38.47 -29.11 12.27
C GLU A 148 38.76 -28.48 13.63
N GLU A 149 39.78 -27.64 13.76
CA GLU A 149 40.08 -26.90 14.99
C GLU A 149 38.96 -25.90 15.34
N LEU A 150 38.43 -25.19 14.34
CA LEU A 150 37.44 -24.13 14.55
C LEU A 150 36.00 -24.62 14.64
N LEU A 151 35.68 -25.77 14.03
CA LEU A 151 34.32 -26.31 13.90
C LEU A 151 34.16 -27.72 14.49
N GLY A 152 35.23 -28.35 14.99
CA GLY A 152 35.19 -29.74 15.47
C GLY A 152 34.32 -29.97 16.72
N ASP A 153 33.93 -28.91 17.40
CA ASP A 153 32.96 -28.94 18.51
C ASP A 153 31.50 -28.96 18.04
N ILE A 154 31.24 -28.74 16.75
CA ILE A 154 29.90 -28.81 16.17
C ILE A 154 29.55 -30.28 15.92
N GLU A 155 28.48 -30.73 16.54
CA GLU A 155 27.98 -32.10 16.35
C GLU A 155 27.33 -32.27 14.98
N GLY A 156 27.59 -33.42 14.34
CA GLY A 156 26.92 -33.82 13.10
C GLY A 156 27.53 -33.27 11.80
N ILE A 157 28.64 -32.52 11.86
CA ILE A 157 29.37 -32.06 10.67
C ILE A 157 30.48 -33.02 10.24
N ARG A 158 30.77 -33.03 8.94
CA ARG A 158 31.86 -33.76 8.30
C ARG A 158 32.56 -32.85 7.32
N ILE A 159 33.89 -32.79 7.43
CA ILE A 159 34.73 -31.98 6.55
C ILE A 159 35.51 -32.95 5.67
N LYS A 160 35.38 -32.84 4.34
CA LYS A 160 36.06 -33.74 3.39
C LYS A 160 36.62 -33.00 2.18
N PRO A 161 37.82 -33.34 1.68
CA PRO A 161 38.33 -32.85 0.41
C PRO A 161 37.67 -33.60 -0.76
N VAL A 162 37.03 -32.88 -1.67
CA VAL A 162 36.39 -33.42 -2.89
C VAL A 162 36.87 -32.63 -4.09
N GLY A 163 37.65 -33.26 -4.98
CA GLY A 163 38.06 -32.64 -6.25
C GLY A 163 38.82 -31.31 -6.11
N GLY A 164 39.59 -31.12 -5.03
CA GLY A 164 40.29 -29.86 -4.74
C GLY A 164 39.44 -28.77 -4.08
N THR A 165 38.19 -29.09 -3.73
CA THR A 165 37.28 -28.26 -2.91
C THR A 165 37.14 -28.87 -1.53
N VAL A 166 37.08 -28.07 -0.47
CA VAL A 166 36.71 -28.57 0.85
C VAL A 166 35.19 -28.49 0.99
N VAL A 167 34.54 -29.62 1.26
CA VAL A 167 33.09 -29.71 1.43
C VAL A 167 32.79 -29.93 2.91
N ILE A 168 31.97 -29.05 3.47
CA ILE A 168 31.39 -29.19 4.81
C ILE A 168 29.97 -29.73 4.63
N ASP A 169 29.73 -30.93 5.14
CA ASP A 169 28.50 -31.71 4.92
C ASP A 169 28.03 -32.29 6.24
N GLY A 170 26.74 -32.40 6.49
CA GLY A 170 26.22 -32.91 7.75
C GLY A 170 24.88 -32.32 8.19
N ASP A 171 24.29 -32.94 9.21
CA ASP A 171 23.04 -32.53 9.84
C ASP A 171 23.34 -31.94 11.23
N ILE A 172 23.19 -30.63 11.34
CA ILE A 172 23.54 -29.86 12.53
C ILE A 172 22.36 -29.85 13.51
N LEU A 173 22.63 -30.07 14.79
CA LEU A 173 21.59 -30.10 15.83
C LEU A 173 21.15 -28.71 16.29
N LEU A 174 22.03 -27.71 16.31
CA LEU A 174 21.75 -26.39 16.86
C LEU A 174 21.77 -25.30 15.78
N PRO A 175 20.72 -24.47 15.67
CA PRO A 175 20.70 -23.37 14.69
C PRO A 175 21.81 -22.34 14.88
N LYS A 176 22.41 -22.18 16.06
CA LYS A 176 23.54 -21.24 16.24
C LYS A 176 24.79 -21.67 15.48
N ASP A 177 24.96 -22.98 15.26
CA ASP A 177 26.20 -23.55 14.72
C ASP A 177 26.29 -23.36 13.21
N ILE A 178 25.16 -23.29 12.48
CA ILE A 178 25.18 -22.93 11.05
C ILE A 178 25.73 -21.51 10.83
N VAL A 179 25.40 -20.57 11.73
CA VAL A 179 25.93 -19.20 11.68
C VAL A 179 27.43 -19.19 11.92
N ARG A 180 27.91 -20.00 12.88
CA ARG A 180 29.33 -20.16 13.14
C ARG A 180 30.06 -20.71 11.92
N ILE A 181 29.54 -21.75 11.28
CA ILE A 181 30.11 -22.32 10.04
C ILE A 181 30.22 -21.23 8.98
N ILE A 182 29.15 -20.49 8.71
CA ILE A 182 29.16 -19.41 7.71
C ILE A 182 30.24 -18.37 8.03
N ARG A 183 30.30 -17.88 9.29
CA ARG A 183 31.29 -16.89 9.71
C ARG A 183 32.73 -17.38 9.59
N VAL A 184 33.00 -18.62 9.98
CA VAL A 184 34.33 -19.22 9.89
C VAL A 184 34.73 -19.42 8.42
N VAL A 185 33.81 -19.92 7.61
CA VAL A 185 34.04 -20.11 6.17
C VAL A 185 34.32 -18.77 5.48
N ASP A 186 33.57 -17.71 5.81
CA ASP A 186 33.79 -16.38 5.23
C ASP A 186 35.10 -15.74 5.72
N ALA A 187 35.45 -15.90 7.00
CA ALA A 187 36.75 -15.44 7.53
C ALA A 187 37.95 -16.12 6.86
N LEU A 188 37.81 -17.39 6.46
CA LEU A 188 38.84 -18.11 5.71
C LEU A 188 38.91 -17.71 4.22
N LYS A 189 37.81 -17.20 3.65
CA LYS A 189 37.77 -16.67 2.27
C LYS A 189 38.40 -15.27 2.16
N ASP A 190 38.36 -14.45 3.20
CA ASP A 190 38.93 -13.10 3.21
C ASP A 190 40.48 -13.08 3.27
N ARG A 191 41.12 -14.24 3.20
CA ARG A 191 42.58 -14.40 3.25
C ARG A 191 43.22 -14.05 1.90
N ASP A 192 43.97 -12.95 1.84
CA ASP A 192 44.83 -12.52 0.72
C ASP A 192 44.19 -12.56 -0.69
N ALA A 193 43.62 -11.44 -1.17
CA ALA A 193 43.06 -11.30 -2.52
C ALA A 193 44.01 -11.65 -3.70
N LYS A 194 45.31 -11.83 -3.43
CA LYS A 194 46.34 -12.22 -4.41
C LYS A 194 46.57 -13.74 -4.49
N LYS A 195 46.08 -14.53 -3.52
CA LYS A 195 46.13 -16.00 -3.53
C LYS A 195 44.81 -16.52 -4.07
N LYS A 196 44.86 -17.52 -4.96
CA LYS A 196 43.63 -18.21 -5.40
C LYS A 196 43.12 -19.03 -4.22
N ASN A 197 42.08 -18.53 -3.54
CA ASN A 197 41.42 -19.20 -2.43
C ASN A 197 41.03 -20.64 -2.80
N VAL A 198 41.29 -21.60 -1.91
CA VAL A 198 40.66 -22.91 -1.99
C VAL A 198 39.13 -22.74 -1.88
N PRO A 199 38.36 -23.30 -2.82
CA PRO A 199 36.92 -23.24 -2.74
C PRO A 199 36.43 -24.08 -1.56
N ILE A 200 35.75 -23.44 -0.62
CA ILE A 200 35.05 -24.10 0.49
C ILE A 200 33.55 -24.05 0.20
N LYS A 201 32.90 -25.22 0.14
CA LYS A 201 31.45 -25.34 -0.06
C LYS A 201 30.79 -25.84 1.21
N ASN A 202 29.85 -25.06 1.73
CA ASN A 202 28.98 -25.48 2.81
C ASN A 202 27.71 -26.10 2.22
N VAL A 203 27.47 -27.37 2.53
CA VAL A 203 26.26 -28.12 2.19
C VAL A 203 25.52 -28.58 3.47
N ALA A 204 26.07 -28.28 4.64
CA ALA A 204 25.48 -28.67 5.91
C ALA A 204 24.11 -28.00 6.11
N GLN A 205 23.18 -28.75 6.69
CA GLN A 205 21.81 -28.33 6.94
C GLN A 205 21.45 -28.56 8.41
N ILE A 206 20.35 -27.97 8.87
CA ILE A 206 19.84 -28.26 10.21
C ILE A 206 19.12 -29.61 10.16
N SER A 207 19.33 -30.44 11.18
CA SER A 207 18.63 -31.72 11.32
C SER A 207 17.11 -31.53 11.24
N ARG A 208 16.44 -32.41 10.49
CA ARG A 208 14.96 -32.40 10.40
C ARG A 208 14.30 -32.54 11.76
N VAL A 209 14.91 -33.29 12.68
CA VAL A 209 14.40 -33.47 14.05
C VAL A 209 14.40 -32.13 14.78
N THR A 210 15.52 -31.41 14.75
CA THR A 210 15.62 -30.06 15.31
C THR A 210 14.60 -29.11 14.69
N MET A 211 14.49 -29.10 13.36
CA MET A 211 13.54 -28.23 12.66
C MET A 211 12.09 -28.51 13.07
N ASN A 212 11.71 -29.78 13.25
CA ASN A 212 10.38 -30.14 13.72
C ASN A 212 10.12 -29.68 15.16
N ILE A 213 11.12 -29.81 16.05
CA ILE A 213 11.02 -29.29 17.43
C ILE A 213 10.86 -27.77 17.43
N ILE A 214 11.60 -27.06 16.56
CA ILE A 214 11.46 -25.61 16.40
C ILE A 214 10.07 -25.27 15.88
N ALA A 215 9.58 -25.95 14.85
CA ALA A 215 8.25 -25.74 14.29
C ALA A 215 7.15 -25.93 15.36
N GLU A 216 7.20 -27.02 16.12
CA GLU A 216 6.28 -27.29 17.23
C GLU A 216 6.37 -26.20 18.32
N ARG A 217 7.58 -25.72 18.61
CA ARG A 217 7.78 -24.64 19.57
C ARG A 217 7.20 -23.32 19.08
N ILE A 218 7.36 -23.00 17.79
CA ILE A 218 6.76 -21.82 17.15
C ILE A 218 5.24 -21.92 17.22
N GLU A 219 4.65 -23.04 16.81
CA GLU A 219 3.20 -23.28 16.86
C GLU A 219 2.64 -23.08 18.27
N ARG A 220 3.31 -23.65 19.28
CA ARG A 220 2.94 -23.48 20.69
C ARG A 220 3.02 -22.02 21.17
N GLU A 221 4.02 -21.25 20.71
CA GLU A 221 4.22 -19.85 21.11
C GLU A 221 3.25 -18.89 20.39
N ILE A 222 2.85 -19.21 19.16
CA ILE A 222 1.78 -18.49 18.45
C ILE A 222 0.49 -18.62 19.24
N GLY A 223 0.15 -19.84 19.68
CA GLY A 223 -0.99 -20.12 20.56
C GLY A 223 -2.35 -20.02 19.87
N SER A 224 -2.38 -20.04 18.54
CA SER A 224 -3.60 -20.00 17.74
C SER A 224 -3.91 -21.39 17.18
N PRO A 225 -5.14 -21.92 17.37
CA PRO A 225 -5.50 -23.26 16.88
C PRO A 225 -5.63 -23.32 15.36
N ASP A 226 -5.84 -22.17 14.70
CA ASP A 226 -6.08 -22.06 13.27
C ASP A 226 -4.78 -21.85 12.47
N ILE A 227 -3.63 -21.76 13.13
CA ILE A 227 -2.31 -21.57 12.53
C ILE A 227 -1.44 -22.78 12.85
N GLN A 228 -0.95 -23.45 11.81
CA GLN A 228 -0.09 -24.62 11.88
C GLN A 228 1.29 -24.32 11.29
N VAL A 229 2.31 -24.96 11.84
CA VAL A 229 3.70 -24.77 11.43
C VAL A 229 4.31 -26.11 11.04
N ARG A 230 4.83 -26.21 9.82
CA ARG A 230 5.39 -27.47 9.29
C ARG A 230 6.73 -27.27 8.62
N VAL A 231 7.55 -28.30 8.60
CA VAL A 231 8.86 -28.28 7.94
C VAL A 231 8.79 -28.95 6.58
N LEU A 232 9.20 -28.27 5.52
CA LEU A 232 9.34 -28.81 4.18
C LEU A 232 10.63 -28.33 3.53
N ASN A 233 11.47 -29.27 3.07
CA ASN A 233 12.72 -28.97 2.35
C ASN A 233 13.62 -27.94 3.07
N ASN A 234 13.87 -28.16 4.37
CA ASN A 234 14.67 -27.27 5.24
C ASN A 234 14.06 -25.87 5.47
N ASN A 235 12.80 -25.65 5.08
CA ASN A 235 12.05 -24.42 5.32
C ASN A 235 10.91 -24.68 6.32
N ILE A 236 10.52 -23.61 7.03
CA ILE A 236 9.36 -23.61 7.92
C ILE A 236 8.20 -22.95 7.17
N LEU A 237 7.10 -23.68 7.00
CA LEU A 237 5.88 -23.20 6.37
C LEU A 237 4.87 -22.90 7.48
N MET A 238 4.27 -21.72 7.42
CA MET A 238 3.17 -21.34 8.29
C MET A 238 1.89 -21.34 7.47
N GLU A 239 0.99 -22.27 7.76
CA GLU A 239 -0.28 -22.45 7.05
C GLU A 239 -1.45 -22.26 8.02
N GLY A 240 -2.58 -21.76 7.53
CA GLY A 240 -3.74 -21.55 8.38
C GLY A 240 -4.50 -20.26 8.11
N THR A 241 -5.42 -19.93 9.01
CA THR A 241 -6.22 -18.70 8.94
C THR A 241 -6.03 -17.89 10.22
N ALA A 242 -5.47 -16.70 10.10
CA ALA A 242 -5.40 -15.72 11.17
C ALA A 242 -6.72 -14.92 11.24
N GLN A 243 -7.17 -14.56 12.44
CA GLN A 243 -8.38 -13.78 12.66
C GLN A 243 -8.24 -12.32 12.21
N GLY A 244 -7.02 -11.85 12.02
CA GLY A 244 -6.73 -10.51 11.50
C GLY A 244 -5.26 -10.32 11.16
N ASN A 245 -4.95 -9.17 10.53
CA ASN A 245 -3.58 -8.81 10.15
C ASN A 245 -2.62 -8.80 11.33
N PHE A 246 -3.07 -8.30 12.48
CA PHE A 246 -2.24 -8.22 13.68
C PHE A 246 -1.79 -9.60 14.19
N GLU A 247 -2.68 -10.60 14.14
CA GLU A 247 -2.33 -11.96 14.55
C GLU A 247 -1.35 -12.60 13.56
N ALA A 248 -1.56 -12.41 12.26
CA ALA A 248 -0.65 -12.88 11.22
C ALA A 248 0.75 -12.27 11.37
N ASP A 249 0.83 -10.93 11.51
CA ASP A 249 2.09 -10.21 11.68
C ASP A 249 2.82 -10.66 12.95
N ARG A 250 2.09 -10.79 14.07
CA ARG A 250 2.65 -11.31 15.34
C ARG A 250 3.20 -12.72 15.17
N ALA A 251 2.46 -13.62 14.50
CA ALA A 251 2.90 -14.99 14.27
C ALA A 251 4.19 -15.06 13.45
N ILE A 252 4.29 -14.22 12.40
CA ILE A 252 5.48 -14.11 11.56
C ILE A 252 6.69 -13.61 12.37
N GLU A 253 6.52 -12.57 13.18
CA GLU A 253 7.60 -12.04 14.01
C GLU A 253 8.07 -13.05 15.06
N ILE A 254 7.14 -13.75 15.72
CA ILE A 254 7.50 -14.85 16.65
C ILE A 254 8.35 -15.89 15.92
N ALA A 255 7.90 -16.37 14.76
CA ALA A 255 8.63 -17.38 13.99
C ALA A 255 10.06 -16.91 13.64
N LYS A 256 10.23 -15.64 13.23
CA LYS A 256 11.55 -15.09 12.90
C LYS A 256 12.54 -15.14 14.06
N THR A 257 12.09 -14.95 15.30
CA THR A 257 12.97 -14.99 16.47
C THR A 257 13.62 -16.36 16.73
N TYR A 258 13.00 -17.44 16.24
CA TYR A 258 13.53 -18.80 16.41
C TYR A 258 14.59 -19.18 15.37
N LEU A 259 14.70 -18.41 14.28
CA LEU A 259 15.71 -18.64 13.24
C LEU A 259 16.84 -17.63 13.36
N PRO A 260 18.10 -18.06 13.18
CA PRO A 260 19.23 -17.15 13.24
C PRO A 260 19.24 -16.18 12.05
N GLU A 261 19.39 -14.90 12.33
CA GLU A 261 19.67 -13.89 11.30
C GLU A 261 21.15 -13.91 10.93
N VAL A 262 21.44 -14.03 9.63
CA VAL A 262 22.80 -13.87 9.11
C VAL A 262 22.93 -12.50 8.47
N PHE A 263 23.64 -11.62 9.17
CA PHE A 263 24.11 -10.35 8.63
C PHE A 263 25.32 -10.62 7.74
N VAL A 264 25.13 -10.57 6.43
CA VAL A 264 26.26 -10.50 5.50
C VAL A 264 26.73 -9.05 5.51
N GLN A 265 27.91 -8.79 6.09
CA GLN A 265 28.54 -7.48 5.96
C GLN A 265 28.88 -7.28 4.48
N LYS A 266 28.19 -6.35 3.81
CA LYS A 266 28.57 -5.94 2.47
C LYS A 266 29.90 -5.20 2.57
N ASN A 267 30.97 -5.84 2.10
CA ASN A 267 32.23 -5.15 1.85
C ASN A 267 31.98 -4.02 0.84
N LYS A 268 32.39 -2.80 1.20
CA LYS A 268 32.14 -1.51 0.51
C LYS A 268 32.73 -1.40 -0.93
N ALA A 269 33.14 -2.49 -1.55
CA ALA A 269 33.87 -2.46 -2.82
C ALA A 269 33.05 -2.79 -4.08
N ASP A 270 31.85 -3.35 -3.95
CA ASP A 270 30.99 -3.65 -5.12
C ASP A 270 29.70 -2.81 -5.08
N GLU A 271 29.74 -1.65 -5.73
CA GLU A 271 28.53 -0.98 -6.21
C GLU A 271 27.93 -1.81 -7.35
N GLY A 272 26.94 -2.64 -7.03
CA GLY A 272 26.21 -3.38 -8.05
C GLY A 272 25.22 -4.39 -7.48
N GLU A 273 23.94 -4.03 -7.56
CA GLU A 273 22.76 -4.89 -7.30
C GLU A 273 22.60 -5.46 -5.88
N VAL A 274 21.56 -4.97 -5.20
CA VAL A 274 20.91 -5.71 -4.11
C VAL A 274 20.24 -6.93 -4.74
N LYS A 275 20.98 -8.04 -4.88
CA LYS A 275 20.33 -9.34 -5.08
C LYS A 275 19.52 -9.62 -3.80
N PRO A 276 18.19 -9.80 -3.88
CA PRO A 276 17.40 -10.18 -2.73
C PRO A 276 17.98 -11.48 -2.14
N LYS A 277 17.84 -11.64 -0.80
CA LYS A 277 18.20 -12.85 -0.05
C LYS A 277 18.04 -14.07 -0.96
N GLN A 278 19.11 -14.86 -1.13
CA GLN A 278 19.02 -16.10 -1.90
C GLN A 278 17.82 -16.89 -1.35
N ALA A 279 16.78 -16.99 -2.18
CA ALA A 279 15.58 -17.72 -1.87
C ALA A 279 15.99 -19.15 -1.51
N GLY A 280 15.54 -19.62 -0.34
CA GLY A 280 15.79 -20.96 0.16
C GLY A 280 15.43 -21.99 -0.90
N GLY A 281 16.37 -22.90 -1.18
CA GLY A 281 16.24 -23.91 -2.23
C GLY A 281 17.56 -24.45 -2.75
N GLN A 282 18.69 -23.82 -2.46
CA GLN A 282 20.01 -24.40 -2.73
C GLN A 282 20.48 -25.21 -1.52
N THR A 283 20.79 -26.48 -1.78
CA THR A 283 21.32 -27.49 -0.85
C THR A 283 22.40 -26.88 0.06
N GLY A 284 22.14 -26.78 1.37
CA GLY A 284 23.05 -26.20 2.36
C GLY A 284 22.80 -24.74 2.78
N GLY A 285 21.65 -24.17 2.41
CA GLY A 285 21.25 -22.81 2.82
C GLY A 285 20.59 -22.73 4.22
N LEU A 286 20.53 -21.52 4.78
CA LEU A 286 19.80 -21.23 6.01
C LEU A 286 18.30 -21.53 5.83
N PRO A 287 17.62 -22.02 6.88
CA PRO A 287 16.17 -22.16 6.84
C PRO A 287 15.49 -20.81 6.65
N ILE A 288 14.41 -20.78 5.88
CA ILE A 288 13.54 -19.60 5.75
C ILE A 288 12.12 -19.92 6.22
N ILE A 289 11.41 -18.88 6.66
CA ILE A 289 9.98 -18.95 6.95
C ILE A 289 9.22 -18.55 5.69
N ILE A 290 8.29 -19.40 5.29
CA ILE A 290 7.36 -19.17 4.19
C ILE A 290 6.00 -18.87 4.80
N ASP A 291 5.52 -17.66 4.56
CA ASP A 291 4.18 -17.22 4.98
C ASP A 291 3.13 -17.69 3.97
N LEU A 292 2.21 -18.53 4.42
CA LEU A 292 1.04 -19.00 3.68
C LEU A 292 -0.25 -18.74 4.48
N LEU A 293 -0.21 -17.81 5.44
CA LEU A 293 -1.36 -17.48 6.27
C LEU A 293 -2.43 -16.75 5.47
N ARG A 294 -3.69 -17.07 5.74
CA ARG A 294 -4.86 -16.36 5.19
C ARG A 294 -5.50 -15.54 6.29
N ILE A 295 -6.07 -14.40 5.94
CA ILE A 295 -6.81 -13.58 6.90
C ILE A 295 -8.30 -13.95 6.81
N ALA A 296 -8.92 -14.24 7.94
CA ALA A 296 -10.34 -14.53 8.03
C ALA A 296 -11.15 -13.31 7.53
N PRO A 297 -12.18 -13.52 6.69
CA PRO A 297 -13.05 -12.42 6.29
C PRO A 297 -13.74 -11.84 7.54
N PRO A 298 -13.92 -10.50 7.61
CA PRO A 298 -14.60 -9.89 8.74
C PRO A 298 -16.02 -10.48 8.86
N PRO A 299 -16.52 -10.66 10.10
CA PRO A 299 -17.87 -11.18 10.30
C PRO A 299 -18.87 -10.32 9.52
N ALA A 300 -19.84 -10.98 8.88
CA ALA A 300 -20.86 -10.30 8.09
C ALA A 300 -21.51 -9.21 8.96
N SER A 301 -21.45 -7.97 8.48
CA SER A 301 -22.05 -6.83 9.18
C SER A 301 -23.52 -7.14 9.44
N ALA A 302 -23.96 -6.93 10.69
CA ALA A 302 -25.35 -7.13 11.07
C ALA A 302 -26.27 -6.42 10.07
N PRO A 303 -27.44 -7.00 9.72
CA PRO A 303 -28.33 -6.42 8.73
C PRO A 303 -28.58 -4.95 9.07
N GLY A 304 -28.12 -4.07 8.18
CA GLY A 304 -28.16 -2.63 8.41
C GLY A 304 -29.60 -2.19 8.63
N LYS A 305 -29.86 -1.52 9.75
CA LYS A 305 -31.13 -0.84 9.97
C LYS A 305 -31.17 0.37 9.04
N ASP A 306 -32.33 0.64 8.47
CA ASP A 306 -32.56 1.86 7.71
C ASP A 306 -33.10 2.93 8.66
N ILE A 307 -32.75 4.19 8.41
CA ILE A 307 -33.17 5.34 9.23
C ILE A 307 -33.88 6.32 8.30
N LYS A 308 -35.17 6.55 8.54
CA LYS A 308 -35.97 7.57 7.85
C LYS A 308 -35.78 8.91 8.55
N ILE A 309 -35.39 9.93 7.82
CA ILE A 309 -35.14 11.27 8.34
C ILE A 309 -36.11 12.21 7.66
N THR A 310 -36.95 12.86 8.45
CA THR A 310 -37.91 13.87 7.98
C THR A 310 -37.44 15.25 8.41
N MET A 311 -37.28 16.15 7.44
CA MET A 311 -36.86 17.53 7.63
C MET A 311 -38.03 18.45 7.26
N ASN A 312 -38.47 19.29 8.20
CA ASN A 312 -39.55 20.25 8.00
C ASN A 312 -39.03 21.67 8.12
N TYR A 313 -39.23 22.45 7.07
CA TYR A 313 -38.89 23.87 7.01
C TYR A 313 -40.14 24.67 7.36
N VAL A 314 -40.11 25.35 8.49
CA VAL A 314 -41.26 26.07 9.04
C VAL A 314 -40.95 27.56 9.11
N GLU A 315 -41.89 28.36 8.64
CA GLU A 315 -41.91 29.80 8.84
C GLU A 315 -42.93 30.13 9.93
N LEU A 316 -42.51 30.89 10.94
CA LEU A 316 -43.34 31.44 11.98
C LEU A 316 -43.44 32.95 11.76
N THR A 317 -44.64 33.46 11.54
CA THR A 317 -44.88 34.88 11.30
C THR A 317 -45.74 35.46 12.42
N ASN A 318 -45.30 36.61 12.94
CA ASN A 318 -46.09 37.41 13.87
C ASN A 318 -46.07 38.87 13.41
N GLU A 319 -47.23 39.34 12.97
CA GLU A 319 -47.44 40.69 12.48
C GLU A 319 -48.26 41.49 13.50
N TYR A 320 -47.68 42.59 13.98
CA TYR A 320 -48.34 43.54 14.86
C TYR A 320 -48.43 44.90 14.18
N ASP A 321 -49.66 45.35 13.92
CA ASP A 321 -49.96 46.68 13.40
C ASP A 321 -50.78 47.45 14.44
N LYS A 322 -50.22 48.58 14.90
CA LYS A 322 -50.95 49.57 15.70
C LYS A 322 -50.93 50.90 14.97
N THR A 323 -52.07 51.22 14.39
CA THR A 323 -52.30 52.51 13.73
C THR A 323 -53.13 53.42 14.62
N PHE A 324 -52.56 54.55 15.05
CA PHE A 324 -53.28 55.66 15.66
C PHE A 324 -53.26 56.84 14.69
N ASN A 325 -54.43 57.33 14.30
CA ASN A 325 -54.54 58.49 13.44
C ASN A 325 -55.53 59.50 14.03
N PHE A 326 -55.04 60.70 14.33
CA PHE A 326 -55.85 61.82 14.78
C PHE A 326 -55.72 62.94 13.76
N VAL A 327 -56.84 63.36 13.16
CA VAL A 327 -56.90 64.49 12.22
C VAL A 327 -57.99 65.43 12.69
N TRP A 328 -57.60 66.65 13.08
CA TRP A 328 -58.54 67.71 13.42
C TRP A 328 -58.34 68.89 12.47
N SER A 329 -59.31 69.08 11.60
CA SER A 329 -59.38 70.15 10.61
C SER A 329 -60.80 70.72 10.64
N PRO A 330 -61.08 71.76 11.43
CA PRO A 330 -62.41 72.33 11.48
C PRO A 330 -62.72 73.05 10.14
N LEU A 331 -63.63 72.48 9.36
CA LEU A 331 -64.37 73.17 8.32
C LEU A 331 -65.86 72.93 8.58
N VAL A 332 -66.68 73.98 8.46
CA VAL A 332 -68.12 73.94 8.75
C VAL A 332 -68.85 73.06 7.72
N SER A 333 -68.87 71.76 7.95
CA SER A 333 -70.00 70.87 7.66
C SER A 333 -69.75 69.51 8.29
N ASP A 334 -70.76 69.10 9.03
CA ASP A 334 -70.81 68.01 10.00
C ASP A 334 -70.83 66.64 9.30
N SER A 335 -69.81 65.81 9.54
CA SER A 335 -69.88 64.33 9.55
C SER A 335 -68.48 63.71 9.63
N SER A 336 -68.02 63.34 10.82
CA SER A 336 -66.88 62.43 10.99
C SER A 336 -67.20 61.34 12.02
N ASN A 337 -67.38 60.12 11.52
CA ASN A 337 -67.53 58.90 12.33
C ASN A 337 -66.15 58.48 12.89
N PHE A 338 -66.07 58.33 14.21
CA PHE A 338 -64.90 57.77 14.92
C PHE A 338 -65.04 56.25 15.03
N GLN A 339 -64.05 55.50 14.53
CA GLN A 339 -63.98 54.04 14.68
C GLN A 339 -62.72 53.64 15.46
N TYR A 340 -62.91 53.02 16.63
CA TYR A 340 -61.84 52.41 17.43
C TYR A 340 -61.82 50.90 17.16
N ASN A 341 -60.65 50.34 16.87
CA ASN A 341 -60.44 48.89 16.85
C ASN A 341 -59.19 48.56 17.68
N SER A 342 -59.32 47.72 18.71
CA SER A 342 -58.23 47.26 19.55
C SER A 342 -58.35 45.75 19.77
N GLY A 343 -57.52 44.97 19.06
CA GLY A 343 -57.30 43.56 19.33
C GLY A 343 -55.96 43.35 20.05
N LEU A 344 -56.00 42.71 21.22
CA LEU A 344 -54.83 42.32 22.04
C LEU A 344 -54.60 40.80 21.93
N GLY A 345 -53.33 40.37 21.92
CA GLY A 345 -52.92 38.97 22.07
C GLY A 345 -51.43 38.74 21.80
N GLU A 346 -50.67 38.46 22.87
CA GLU A 346 -49.20 38.27 22.91
C GLU A 346 -48.82 36.78 22.92
N LEU A 347 -47.67 36.41 22.34
CA LEU A 347 -46.84 35.26 22.73
C LEU A 347 -45.41 35.42 22.19
N SER A 348 -44.42 35.40 23.09
CA SER A 348 -43.00 35.39 22.76
C SER A 348 -42.29 34.27 23.54
N ALA A 349 -41.56 33.42 22.82
CA ALA A 349 -40.56 32.52 23.41
C ALA A 349 -39.56 32.09 22.32
N ASN A 350 -38.28 32.35 22.55
CA ASN A 350 -37.17 31.78 21.80
C ASN A 350 -37.10 30.28 22.13
N LEU A 351 -37.30 29.39 21.14
CA LEU A 351 -37.28 27.94 21.35
C LEU A 351 -36.04 27.31 20.71
N VAL A 352 -34.99 27.12 21.51
CA VAL A 352 -33.96 26.10 21.27
C VAL A 352 -34.26 24.96 22.25
N ALA A 353 -35.12 24.03 21.83
CA ALA A 353 -35.42 22.82 22.60
C ALA A 353 -35.82 21.69 21.66
N THR A 354 -35.57 20.45 22.08
CA THR A 354 -36.17 19.24 21.50
C THR A 354 -37.65 19.22 21.87
N VAL A 355 -38.51 18.97 20.89
CA VAL A 355 -39.96 19.03 21.09
C VAL A 355 -40.56 17.66 20.80
N SER A 356 -41.10 17.02 21.83
CA SER A 356 -41.99 15.89 21.65
C SER A 356 -43.33 16.38 21.10
N SER A 357 -43.92 15.66 20.13
CA SER A 357 -45.24 15.97 19.55
C SER A 357 -45.36 17.35 18.86
N LEU A 358 -44.48 17.63 17.89
CA LEU A 358 -44.54 18.87 17.09
C LEU A 358 -45.85 19.05 16.31
N PHE A 359 -46.37 17.99 15.70
CA PHE A 359 -47.49 18.11 14.75
C PHE A 359 -48.80 18.64 15.38
N PRO A 360 -49.22 18.23 16.59
CA PRO A 360 -50.37 18.84 17.27
C PRO A 360 -50.19 20.35 17.55
N LYS A 361 -49.00 20.76 18.01
CA LYS A 361 -48.70 22.17 18.32
C LYS A 361 -48.61 23.02 17.05
N LEU A 362 -48.01 22.47 15.99
CA LEU A 362 -47.90 23.13 14.69
C LEU A 362 -49.26 23.24 13.99
N ASN A 363 -50.13 22.23 14.12
CA ASN A 363 -51.50 22.30 13.59
C ASN A 363 -52.32 23.38 14.30
N SER A 364 -52.18 23.53 15.62
CA SER A 364 -52.77 24.63 16.38
C SER A 364 -52.22 26.00 15.96
N ALA A 365 -50.91 26.13 15.71
CA ALA A 365 -50.34 27.40 15.24
C ALA A 365 -50.74 27.73 13.78
N LYS A 366 -50.86 26.71 12.93
CA LYS A 366 -51.32 26.82 11.54
C LYS A 366 -52.79 27.25 11.45
N SER A 367 -53.68 26.74 12.31
CA SER A 367 -55.10 27.12 12.32
C SER A 367 -55.33 28.57 12.72
N HIS A 368 -54.38 29.20 13.42
CA HIS A 368 -54.42 30.61 13.82
C HIS A 368 -53.57 31.52 12.91
N GLY A 369 -52.99 30.99 11.82
CA GLY A 369 -52.22 31.77 10.85
C GLY A 369 -50.81 32.18 11.28
N HIS A 370 -50.32 31.71 12.43
CA HIS A 370 -49.01 32.09 12.98
C HIS A 370 -47.84 31.23 12.47
N ALA A 371 -48.12 30.08 11.85
CA ALA A 371 -47.11 29.16 11.34
C ALA A 371 -47.48 28.57 9.98
N LYS A 372 -46.50 28.50 9.07
CA LYS A 372 -46.64 27.85 7.76
C LYS A 372 -45.48 26.88 7.54
N ILE A 373 -45.81 25.63 7.19
CA ILE A 373 -44.81 24.69 6.69
C ILE A 373 -44.53 25.04 5.23
N LEU A 374 -43.29 25.38 4.92
CA LEU A 374 -42.86 25.78 3.59
C LEU A 374 -42.45 24.57 2.75
N LYS A 375 -41.74 23.62 3.36
CA LYS A 375 -41.19 22.45 2.67
C LYS A 375 -41.02 21.29 3.64
N THR A 376 -41.24 20.07 3.15
CA THR A 376 -40.91 18.84 3.86
C THR A 376 -40.03 17.98 2.95
N GLU A 377 -38.88 17.55 3.45
CA GLU A 377 -37.96 16.64 2.77
C GLU A 377 -37.85 15.34 3.58
N GLN A 378 -37.82 14.21 2.88
CA GLN A 378 -37.68 12.90 3.51
C GLN A 378 -36.57 12.12 2.82
N ILE A 379 -35.65 11.56 3.61
CA ILE A 379 -34.53 10.78 3.12
C ILE A 379 -34.37 9.52 3.97
N ILE A 380 -34.11 8.38 3.34
CA ILE A 380 -33.82 7.12 4.04
C ILE A 380 -32.32 6.86 3.91
N VAL A 381 -31.65 6.63 5.02
CA VAL A 381 -30.21 6.39 5.09
C VAL A 381 -29.92 5.07 5.78
N LYS A 382 -28.88 4.36 5.33
CA LYS A 382 -28.40 3.16 6.02
C LYS A 382 -27.67 3.57 7.30
N ASP A 383 -27.91 2.84 8.38
CA ASP A 383 -27.17 3.02 9.63
C ASP A 383 -25.66 2.90 9.40
N ARG A 384 -24.89 3.89 9.88
CA ARG A 384 -23.42 3.98 9.74
C ARG A 384 -22.91 3.95 8.30
N ALA A 385 -23.68 4.47 7.35
CA ALA A 385 -23.20 4.62 5.97
C ALA A 385 -21.97 5.54 5.90
N GLU A 386 -20.90 5.07 5.24
CA GLU A 386 -19.69 5.87 5.02
C GLU A 386 -19.97 7.11 4.15
N GLN A 387 -20.80 6.95 3.13
CA GLN A 387 -21.19 8.02 2.21
C GLN A 387 -22.50 8.69 2.65
N PRO A 388 -22.60 10.03 2.62
CA PRO A 388 -23.83 10.74 2.94
C PRO A 388 -24.87 10.50 1.84
N ALA A 389 -26.13 10.33 2.23
CA ALA A 389 -27.23 10.39 1.28
C ALA A 389 -27.52 11.86 0.94
N ALA A 390 -27.82 12.15 -0.33
CA ALA A 390 -28.03 13.51 -0.81
C ALA A 390 -29.35 13.65 -1.56
N ILE A 391 -30.04 14.77 -1.32
CA ILE A 391 -31.14 15.26 -2.15
C ILE A 391 -30.65 16.54 -2.82
N GLU A 392 -30.67 16.58 -4.14
CA GLU A 392 -30.18 17.70 -4.94
C GLU A 392 -31.27 18.19 -5.89
N SER A 393 -31.41 19.51 -6.00
CA SER A 393 -32.32 20.17 -6.94
C SER A 393 -31.61 21.39 -7.50
N SER A 394 -31.43 21.46 -8.81
CA SER A 394 -30.78 22.59 -9.49
C SER A 394 -31.69 23.21 -10.54
N VAL A 395 -31.59 24.52 -10.69
CA VAL A 395 -32.15 25.27 -11.82
C VAL A 395 -31.03 26.11 -12.44
N ASP A 396 -30.90 26.04 -13.76
CA ASP A 396 -29.86 26.73 -14.51
C ASP A 396 -30.43 28.04 -15.09
N PHE A 397 -29.79 29.17 -14.81
CA PHE A 397 -30.11 30.47 -15.40
C PHE A 397 -29.01 30.88 -16.37
N PHE A 398 -29.38 31.22 -17.61
CA PHE A 398 -28.40 31.67 -18.59
C PHE A 398 -28.26 33.19 -18.52
N THR A 399 -27.06 33.68 -18.20
CA THR A 399 -26.72 35.10 -18.28
C THR A 399 -25.75 35.36 -19.42
N ARG A 400 -25.86 36.55 -20.01
CA ARG A 400 -24.98 36.99 -21.08
C ARG A 400 -23.74 37.63 -20.47
N THR A 401 -22.62 36.92 -20.51
CA THR A 401 -21.31 37.41 -20.08
C THR A 401 -20.54 37.96 -21.27
N VAL A 402 -19.89 39.11 -21.12
CA VAL A 402 -18.96 39.64 -22.12
C VAL A 402 -17.54 39.39 -21.61
N ASP A 403 -16.71 38.71 -22.40
CA ASP A 403 -15.31 38.46 -22.05
C ASP A 403 -14.47 39.76 -22.12
N ALA A 404 -13.23 39.72 -21.62
CA ALA A 404 -12.31 40.87 -21.65
C ALA A 404 -11.95 41.36 -23.07
N THR A 405 -12.32 40.58 -24.10
CA THR A 405 -12.10 40.85 -25.52
C THR A 405 -13.35 41.39 -26.23
N GLY A 406 -14.47 41.55 -25.51
CA GLY A 406 -15.73 42.05 -26.04
C GLY A 406 -16.66 41.00 -26.65
N ASN A 407 -16.34 39.70 -26.60
CA ASN A 407 -17.20 38.64 -27.12
C ASN A 407 -18.30 38.29 -26.10
N SER A 408 -19.53 38.16 -26.59
CA SER A 408 -20.68 37.82 -25.75
C SER A 408 -20.98 36.32 -25.80
N ALA A 409 -21.07 35.68 -24.63
CA ALA A 409 -21.42 34.27 -24.48
C ALA A 409 -22.53 34.09 -23.42
N LEU A 410 -23.39 33.09 -23.62
CA LEU A 410 -24.38 32.68 -22.62
C LEU A 410 -23.71 31.70 -21.64
N THR A 411 -23.55 32.11 -20.39
CA THR A 411 -22.97 31.28 -19.32
C THR A 411 -24.08 30.83 -18.35
N PRO A 412 -24.22 29.53 -18.06
CA PRO A 412 -25.16 29.04 -17.07
C PRO A 412 -24.70 29.40 -15.65
N VAL A 413 -25.60 29.96 -14.85
CA VAL A 413 -25.48 30.20 -13.42
C VAL A 413 -26.46 29.29 -12.70
N GLN A 414 -25.94 28.32 -11.96
CA GLN A 414 -26.75 27.32 -11.25
C GLN A 414 -27.24 27.83 -9.90
N VAL A 415 -28.54 27.72 -9.67
CA VAL A 415 -29.18 27.81 -8.36
C VAL A 415 -29.44 26.38 -7.89
N GLN A 416 -28.52 25.83 -7.09
CA GLN A 416 -28.59 24.47 -6.57
C GLN A 416 -28.94 24.44 -5.09
N ASN A 417 -29.92 23.62 -4.72
CA ASN A 417 -30.25 23.24 -3.36
C ASN A 417 -29.72 21.83 -3.11
N VAL A 418 -29.01 21.64 -1.99
CA VAL A 418 -28.37 20.36 -1.64
C VAL A 418 -28.61 20.06 -0.17
N THR A 419 -29.19 18.91 0.14
CA THR A 419 -29.32 18.39 1.49
C THR A 419 -28.58 17.07 1.60
N LYS A 420 -27.52 17.03 2.41
CA LYS A 420 -26.72 15.83 2.69
C LYS A 420 -26.92 15.39 4.13
N VAL A 421 -27.13 14.09 4.32
CA VAL A 421 -27.44 13.52 5.63
C VAL A 421 -26.66 12.24 5.88
N LYS A 422 -26.11 12.11 7.09
CA LYS A 422 -25.57 10.88 7.67
C LYS A 422 -26.26 10.59 8.98
N ALA A 423 -26.47 9.31 9.29
CA ALA A 423 -27.01 8.90 10.57
C ALA A 423 -26.33 7.63 11.09
N ALA A 424 -26.17 7.57 12.41
CA ALA A 424 -25.66 6.42 13.12
C ALA A 424 -26.47 6.16 14.39
N THR A 425 -26.87 4.91 14.63
CA THR A 425 -27.45 4.50 15.90
C THR A 425 -26.37 4.42 16.98
N ILE A 426 -26.63 4.87 18.20
CA ILE A 426 -25.64 4.80 19.28
C ILE A 426 -25.80 3.45 20.02
N PRO A 427 -24.75 2.60 20.14
CA PRO A 427 -24.88 1.32 20.83
C PRO A 427 -25.30 1.52 22.29
N GLY A 428 -26.33 0.80 22.74
CA GLY A 428 -26.84 0.90 24.12
C GLY A 428 -27.78 2.09 24.38
N SER A 429 -28.13 2.87 23.36
CA SER A 429 -29.07 4.00 23.46
C SER A 429 -30.10 3.97 22.33
N ASP A 430 -31.28 4.58 22.57
CA ASP A 430 -32.30 4.83 21.54
C ASP A 430 -32.09 6.18 20.82
N SER A 431 -30.94 6.82 21.07
CA SER A 431 -30.52 8.03 20.38
C SER A 431 -29.76 7.74 19.10
N LEU A 432 -29.95 8.62 18.12
CA LEU A 432 -29.24 8.63 16.86
C LEU A 432 -28.38 9.88 16.77
N GLU A 433 -27.17 9.69 16.26
CA GLU A 433 -26.30 10.78 15.85
C GLU A 433 -26.59 11.12 14.39
N LEU A 434 -26.92 12.39 14.12
CA LEU A 434 -27.23 12.90 12.79
C LEU A 434 -26.21 13.97 12.38
N GLY A 435 -25.60 13.79 11.23
CA GLY A 435 -24.82 14.81 10.54
C GLY A 435 -25.61 15.37 9.37
N LEU A 436 -25.89 16.67 9.38
CA LEU A 436 -26.67 17.35 8.34
C LEU A 436 -25.87 18.50 7.72
N GLN A 437 -25.93 18.58 6.39
CA GLN A 437 -25.42 19.70 5.62
C GLN A 437 -26.50 20.12 4.61
N ILE A 438 -27.07 21.30 4.80
CA ILE A 438 -28.18 21.86 4.03
C ILE A 438 -27.69 23.14 3.35
N THR A 439 -27.79 23.21 2.03
CA THR A 439 -27.56 24.42 1.23
C THR A 439 -28.87 24.77 0.51
N LEU A 440 -29.42 25.93 0.81
CA LEU A 440 -30.61 26.51 0.20
C LEU A 440 -30.25 27.81 -0.51
N ASN A 441 -30.32 27.79 -1.84
CA ASN A 441 -30.12 28.92 -2.70
C ASN A 441 -31.48 29.39 -3.26
N SER A 442 -31.76 30.69 -3.17
CA SER A 442 -32.98 31.31 -3.73
C SER A 442 -32.66 32.49 -4.62
N LEU A 443 -33.41 32.66 -5.71
CA LEU A 443 -33.29 33.81 -6.60
C LEU A 443 -33.97 35.04 -5.97
N LEU A 444 -33.22 36.10 -5.69
CA LEU A 444 -33.75 37.37 -5.16
C LEU A 444 -34.21 38.33 -6.27
N GLY A 445 -33.72 38.16 -7.49
CA GLY A 445 -34.03 39.00 -8.63
C GLY A 445 -32.96 38.92 -9.70
N THR A 446 -33.01 39.83 -10.67
CA THR A 446 -32.00 39.91 -11.74
C THR A 446 -31.47 41.34 -11.83
N ASN A 447 -30.15 41.50 -11.90
CA ASN A 447 -29.49 42.78 -12.15
C ASN A 447 -28.78 42.72 -13.49
N GLN A 448 -29.18 43.57 -14.44
CA GLN A 448 -28.65 43.59 -15.82
C GLN A 448 -28.65 42.22 -16.52
N GLY A 449 -29.66 41.38 -16.25
CA GLY A 449 -29.78 40.02 -16.82
C GLY A 449 -29.01 38.93 -16.07
N ALA A 450 -28.21 39.26 -15.06
CA ALA A 450 -27.58 38.30 -14.17
C ALA A 450 -28.46 38.01 -12.94
N PRO A 451 -28.69 36.74 -12.56
CA PRO A 451 -29.45 36.41 -11.36
C PRO A 451 -28.71 36.81 -10.08
N ILE A 452 -29.40 37.45 -9.14
CA ILE A 452 -28.94 37.66 -7.76
C ILE A 452 -29.43 36.48 -6.93
N ILE A 453 -28.50 35.70 -6.36
CA ILE A 453 -28.81 34.48 -5.62
C ILE A 453 -28.48 34.68 -4.15
N ALA A 454 -29.47 34.53 -3.27
CA ALA A 454 -29.24 34.38 -1.84
C ALA A 454 -28.80 32.95 -1.54
N LYS A 455 -27.74 32.80 -0.74
CA LYS A 455 -27.22 31.49 -0.31
C LYS A 455 -27.37 31.34 1.19
N ASN A 456 -28.14 30.34 1.61
CA ASN A 456 -28.31 29.96 3.01
C ASN A 456 -27.70 28.57 3.20
N SER A 457 -26.78 28.41 4.14
CA SER A 457 -26.14 27.12 4.42
C SER A 457 -26.18 26.82 5.91
N LEU A 458 -26.49 25.57 6.26
CA LEU A 458 -26.49 25.05 7.61
C LEU A 458 -25.72 23.73 7.63
N GLN A 459 -24.69 23.64 8.47
CA GLN A 459 -23.98 22.40 8.73
C GLN A 459 -23.97 22.15 10.24
N THR A 460 -24.45 20.99 10.66
CA THR A 460 -24.56 20.65 12.08
C THR A 460 -24.48 19.16 12.32
N GLN A 461 -24.12 18.79 13.55
CA GLN A 461 -24.11 17.42 14.05
C GLN A 461 -24.85 17.41 15.38
N VAL A 462 -25.90 16.60 15.48
CA VAL A 462 -26.79 16.58 16.64
C VAL A 462 -27.15 15.17 17.03
N ILE A 463 -27.44 14.96 18.31
CA ILE A 463 -27.94 13.68 18.84
C ILE A 463 -29.42 13.86 19.14
N ILE A 464 -30.27 13.05 18.49
CA ILE A 464 -31.74 13.11 18.62
C ILE A 464 -32.24 11.69 18.93
N LYS A 465 -33.20 11.56 19.85
CA LYS A 465 -33.85 10.28 20.12
C LYS A 465 -34.68 9.80 18.93
N ASN A 466 -34.83 8.50 18.80
CA ASN A 466 -35.68 7.89 17.79
C ASN A 466 -37.13 8.39 17.92
N GLY A 467 -37.68 8.96 16.84
CA GLY A 467 -39.03 9.52 16.79
C GLY A 467 -39.18 10.94 17.35
N ASP A 468 -38.18 11.48 18.05
CA ASP A 468 -38.22 12.84 18.57
C ASP A 468 -37.78 13.85 17.52
N SER A 469 -38.34 15.07 17.60
CA SER A 469 -37.97 16.16 16.70
C SER A 469 -37.07 17.18 17.38
N ALA A 470 -35.98 17.58 16.73
CA ALA A 470 -35.12 18.67 17.19
C ALA A 470 -35.13 19.83 16.20
N ALA A 471 -35.10 21.06 16.72
CA ALA A 471 -34.81 22.25 15.93
C ALA A 471 -33.30 22.36 15.71
N LEU A 472 -32.84 22.28 14.46
CA LEU A 472 -31.41 22.33 14.12
C LEU A 472 -30.85 23.75 14.09
N GLY A 473 -31.71 24.73 13.79
CA GLY A 473 -31.32 26.11 13.58
C GLY A 473 -32.39 26.89 12.86
N GLY A 474 -32.23 28.21 12.87
CA GLY A 474 -33.15 29.15 12.26
C GLY A 474 -32.60 30.57 12.21
N PHE A 475 -33.12 31.40 11.31
CA PHE A 475 -32.85 32.83 11.28
C PHE A 475 -34.13 33.60 11.57
N ALA A 476 -34.02 34.65 12.38
CA ALA A 476 -35.13 35.51 12.79
C ALA A 476 -34.91 36.91 12.23
N VAL A 477 -35.91 37.43 11.52
CA VAL A 477 -35.99 38.81 11.05
C VAL A 477 -37.01 39.53 11.95
N ASP A 478 -36.57 40.56 12.66
CA ASP A 478 -37.42 41.45 13.48
C ASP A 478 -37.33 42.86 12.89
N GLU A 479 -38.34 43.25 12.12
CA GLU A 479 -38.45 44.57 11.53
C GLU A 479 -39.46 45.39 12.32
N ALA A 480 -39.03 46.54 12.83
CA ALA A 480 -39.90 47.51 13.49
C ALA A 480 -39.86 48.83 12.72
N LEU A 481 -40.97 49.17 12.06
CA LEU A 481 -41.19 50.48 11.44
C LEU A 481 -42.09 51.33 12.33
N SER A 482 -41.62 52.54 12.63
CA SER A 482 -42.45 53.59 13.23
C SER A 482 -42.57 54.75 12.24
N GLY A 483 -43.75 54.92 11.67
CA GLY A 483 -44.10 56.05 10.82
C GLY A 483 -44.81 57.13 11.63
N TYR A 484 -44.42 58.39 11.39
CA TYR A 484 -45.13 59.56 11.88
C TYR A 484 -45.67 60.33 10.68
N ASN A 485 -46.93 60.79 10.74
CA ASN A 485 -47.43 61.71 9.73
C ASN A 485 -46.63 63.03 9.83
N ARG A 486 -46.14 63.51 8.68
CA ARG A 486 -45.58 64.86 8.55
C ARG A 486 -46.66 65.74 7.93
N GLU A 487 -46.81 66.97 8.42
CA GLU A 487 -47.75 67.94 7.87
C GLU A 487 -47.43 68.19 6.38
N PRO A 488 -48.45 68.36 5.50
CA PRO A 488 -48.20 68.68 4.11
C PRO A 488 -47.49 70.04 4.01
N ASP A 489 -46.35 70.09 3.31
CA ASP A 489 -45.57 71.31 3.10
C ASP A 489 -46.45 72.42 2.52
N ARG A 490 -46.56 73.55 3.23
CA ARG A 490 -47.23 74.76 2.74
C ARG A 490 -46.38 75.41 1.65
N ASN A 491 -46.41 74.87 0.43
CA ASN A 491 -45.90 75.58 -0.74
C ASN A 491 -46.85 76.72 -1.10
N VAL A 492 -46.61 77.89 -0.50
CA VAL A 492 -47.10 79.17 -1.00
C VAL A 492 -46.09 79.69 -2.02
N SER A 493 -46.33 79.43 -3.30
CA SER A 493 -45.68 80.21 -4.37
C SER A 493 -46.67 80.49 -5.51
N GLY A 494 -47.09 81.76 -5.59
CA GLY A 494 -47.28 82.47 -6.86
C GLY A 494 -48.42 82.06 -7.79
N GLY A 495 -49.56 82.73 -7.65
CA GLY A 495 -50.33 83.32 -8.76
C GLY A 495 -51.01 82.41 -9.79
N GLY A 496 -52.33 82.23 -9.67
CA GLY A 496 -53.18 81.75 -10.76
C GLY A 496 -54.59 81.40 -10.28
N GLN A 497 -55.58 82.16 -10.75
CA GLN A 497 -56.98 82.13 -10.33
C GLN A 497 -57.68 80.78 -10.58
N GLY A 498 -58.46 80.31 -9.60
CA GLY A 498 -59.53 79.32 -9.81
C GLY A 498 -59.80 78.39 -8.63
N GLN A 499 -60.91 78.65 -7.92
CA GLN A 499 -61.51 77.86 -6.84
C GLN A 499 -60.83 77.91 -5.45
N GLN A 500 -61.28 78.88 -4.64
CA GLN A 500 -61.17 78.87 -3.19
C GLN A 500 -62.04 77.74 -2.61
N GLN A 501 -61.44 76.61 -2.24
CA GLN A 501 -61.94 75.79 -1.13
C GLN A 501 -61.11 76.11 0.10
N GLY A 502 -61.80 76.45 1.20
CA GLY A 502 -61.21 77.02 2.40
C GLY A 502 -60.06 76.19 2.97
N SER A 503 -58.88 76.80 3.03
CA SER A 503 -57.75 76.26 3.78
C SER A 503 -58.03 76.34 5.28
N PRO A 504 -57.93 75.25 6.05
CA PRO A 504 -58.13 75.28 7.51
C PRO A 504 -57.06 76.15 8.19
N LEU A 505 -57.47 76.97 9.18
CA LEU A 505 -56.60 77.92 9.90
C LEU A 505 -55.44 77.23 10.64
N PHE A 506 -55.66 76.00 11.10
CA PHE A 506 -54.66 75.07 11.63
C PHE A 506 -55.13 73.63 11.33
N ASN A 507 -54.20 72.72 11.07
CA ASN A 507 -54.48 71.29 10.88
C ASN A 507 -53.66 70.52 11.92
N LEU A 508 -54.33 69.93 12.91
CA LEU A 508 -53.66 69.07 13.89
C LEU A 508 -53.74 67.63 13.39
N ASN A 509 -52.72 67.19 12.65
CA ASN A 509 -52.59 65.81 12.20
C ASN A 509 -51.49 65.11 13.02
N ARG A 510 -51.88 64.18 13.89
CA ARG A 510 -50.96 63.31 14.62
C ARG A 510 -51.31 61.87 14.33
N GLY A 511 -50.64 61.32 13.33
CA GLY A 511 -50.61 59.89 13.05
C GLY A 511 -49.35 59.26 13.63
N LYS A 512 -49.51 58.16 14.38
CA LYS A 512 -48.43 57.22 14.70
C LYS A 512 -48.83 55.85 14.16
N ASN A 513 -48.11 55.39 13.15
CA ASN A 513 -48.20 54.02 12.69
C ASN A 513 -47.00 53.26 13.27
N PHE A 514 -47.28 52.23 14.05
CA PHE A 514 -46.26 51.29 14.50
C PHE A 514 -46.55 49.91 13.90
N ARG A 515 -45.66 49.46 13.02
CA ARG A 515 -45.70 48.12 12.46
C ARG A 515 -44.47 47.35 12.92
N ARG A 516 -44.70 46.20 13.54
CA ARG A 516 -43.63 45.25 13.87
C ARG A 516 -43.92 43.93 13.18
N ASN A 517 -43.01 43.52 12.31
CA ASN A 517 -43.06 42.25 11.61
C ASN A 517 -41.94 41.34 12.15
N LYS A 518 -42.32 40.23 12.75
CA LYS A 518 -41.37 39.18 13.16
C LYS A 518 -41.57 37.95 12.29
N GLN A 519 -40.52 37.54 11.61
CA GLN A 519 -40.49 36.32 10.82
C GLN A 519 -39.36 35.43 11.31
N GLN A 520 -39.64 34.18 11.61
CA GLN A 520 -38.64 33.19 12.04
C GLN A 520 -38.71 31.97 11.15
N TYR A 521 -37.57 31.54 10.63
CA TYR A 521 -37.45 30.31 9.87
C TYR A 521 -36.78 29.26 10.74
N ILE A 522 -37.41 28.10 10.94
CA ILE A 522 -36.90 27.02 11.78
C ILE A 522 -36.89 25.72 11.00
N ILE A 523 -35.79 24.97 11.08
CA ILE A 523 -35.65 23.64 10.49
C ILE A 523 -35.78 22.59 11.59
N PHE A 524 -36.82 21.76 11.49
CA PHE A 524 -37.02 20.61 12.38
C PHE A 524 -36.59 19.32 11.71
N VAL A 525 -35.89 18.46 12.45
CA VAL A 525 -35.47 17.14 11.97
C VAL A 525 -35.92 16.07 12.93
N THR A 526 -36.47 15.00 12.36
CA THR A 526 -37.02 13.84 13.08
C THR A 526 -36.43 12.56 12.47
N PRO A 527 -35.55 11.85 13.17
CA PRO A 527 -35.10 10.52 12.76
C PRO A 527 -36.05 9.43 13.24
N GLU A 528 -36.22 8.39 12.44
CA GLU A 528 -37.03 7.22 12.77
C GLU A 528 -36.32 5.96 12.27
N VAL A 529 -36.01 5.03 13.17
CA VAL A 529 -35.39 3.74 12.83
C VAL A 529 -36.47 2.83 12.23
N ILE A 530 -36.26 2.41 10.98
CA ILE A 530 -37.16 1.52 10.25
C ILE A 530 -36.47 0.18 9.96
N ARG A 531 -37.26 -0.89 9.90
CA ARG A 531 -36.74 -2.25 9.64
C ARG A 531 -36.34 -2.44 8.18
N THR A 532 -37.00 -1.74 7.26
CA THR A 532 -36.79 -1.85 5.81
C THR A 532 -37.31 -0.59 5.14
N ALA A 533 -36.64 -0.11 4.09
CA ALA A 533 -37.07 1.02 3.28
C ALA A 533 -38.56 0.97 2.84
N SER A 534 -39.10 -0.22 2.50
CA SER A 534 -40.50 -0.40 2.09
C SER A 534 -41.51 -0.05 3.18
N ALA A 535 -41.17 -0.25 4.46
CA ALA A 535 -42.05 0.14 5.56
C ALA A 535 -42.06 1.67 5.76
N GLY A 536 -40.97 2.36 5.39
CA GLY A 536 -40.85 3.81 5.51
C GLY A 536 -41.60 4.59 4.45
N THR A 537 -41.96 3.97 3.32
CA THR A 537 -42.60 4.62 2.17
C THR A 537 -44.13 4.49 2.15
N GLU A 538 -44.73 3.66 3.00
CA GLU A 538 -46.19 3.42 3.01
C GLU A 538 -46.98 4.72 3.22
N ASP A 539 -46.58 5.56 4.18
CA ASP A 539 -47.22 6.86 4.44
C ASP A 539 -47.14 7.81 3.23
N ILE A 540 -46.05 7.73 2.45
CA ILE A 540 -45.84 8.53 1.25
C ILE A 540 -46.82 8.05 0.17
N THR A 541 -46.84 6.74 -0.10
CA THR A 541 -47.73 6.15 -1.11
C THR A 541 -49.21 6.45 -0.81
N ARG A 542 -49.61 6.35 0.47
CA ARG A 542 -50.96 6.69 0.94
C ARG A 542 -51.30 8.17 0.72
N LYS A 543 -50.37 9.09 1.02
CA LYS A 543 -50.57 10.54 0.81
C LYS A 543 -50.72 10.92 -0.66
N PHE A 544 -50.01 10.24 -1.55
CA PHE A 544 -50.08 10.49 -3.00
C PHE A 544 -51.14 9.65 -3.72
N ARG A 545 -51.94 8.85 -2.99
CA ARG A 545 -52.91 7.89 -3.57
C ARG A 545 -52.27 7.01 -4.65
N LEU A 546 -50.98 6.72 -4.50
CA LEU A 546 -50.28 5.79 -5.36
C LEU A 546 -50.58 4.41 -4.78
N ASN A 547 -51.36 3.61 -5.50
CA ASN A 547 -51.61 2.22 -5.12
C ASN A 547 -50.25 1.51 -5.10
N ALA A 548 -49.72 1.26 -3.90
CA ALA A 548 -48.57 0.40 -3.71
C ALA A 548 -49.03 -1.05 -3.89
N GLY A 549 -49.23 -1.46 -5.14
CA GLY A 549 -49.73 -2.80 -5.46
C GLY A 549 -50.40 -2.86 -6.82
N GLU A 550 -49.60 -2.81 -7.88
CA GLU A 550 -49.85 -3.54 -9.13
C GLU A 550 -48.58 -3.51 -9.98
N ARG A 551 -47.67 -4.44 -9.69
CA ARG A 551 -46.86 -5.20 -10.65
C ARG A 551 -46.10 -6.32 -9.95
#